data_AF-A0A0W0VPK6-F1
#
_entry.id   AF-A0A0W0VPK6-F1
#
_cell.length_a   1.000
_cell.length_b   1.000
_cell.length_c   1.000
_cell.angle_alpha   90.00
_cell.angle_beta   90.00
_cell.angle_gamma   90.00
#
_symmetry.space_group_name_H-M   'P 1'
#
loop_
_entity.id
_entity.type
_entity.pdbx_description
1 polymer ?
#
loop_
_entity_poly.entity_id
_entity_poly.type
_entity_poly.pdbx_seq_one_letter_code
_entity_poly.pdbx_strand_id
1 'polypeptide(L)'
;MSIINTLNGFKAYIESGNPFRLQTCMDFYDSRSALLRQDFYTTKICQDEQIQGCVEEILRSLGVPPYLWGRYIGASITVYDFLLELKQLPLQKHEQIVHFISQIESKNKTLDRKIFFGSAFFVGLLWFLLPLLSEGGISILQGIVAATLFFPVVGILYTIGVGAYSFYQGLITPEIPLWKRFRDNFFLLAHSALNLAAYGILITAAATMTPVAACLFILAASVNIVKEAISLIEILIKFKNIENIDEHDDLISCQKKTRLIFEFRKRRNHVLVELGAAVVVAGIIAAWCFMPASLLISIGAILTIGLVYLAKNQIVHWNKQAISSAMEAQFNTLEQARIERNSDLSPEHSQQPFMSQNRVRDRQHSPQVGLSIFNASSKKKGEQEAVIEEAASTETMAFNV
;
A
#
# COMPACT_ATOMS: atom_id res chain seq x y z
N MET A 1 15.78 2.68 -9.36
CA MET A 1 16.04 4.06 -9.82
C MET A 1 15.37 4.98 -8.81
N SER A 2 16.11 5.96 -8.29
CA SER A 2 15.62 6.92 -7.29
C SER A 2 15.48 8.31 -7.91
N ILE A 3 14.73 9.20 -7.23
CA ILE A 3 14.63 10.62 -7.59
C ILE A 3 15.99 11.29 -7.80
N ILE A 4 17.01 10.91 -7.03
CA ILE A 4 18.39 11.36 -7.14
C ILE A 4 18.96 11.06 -8.53
N ASN A 5 18.73 9.86 -9.08
CA ASN A 5 19.19 9.52 -10.43
C ASN A 5 18.53 10.40 -11.48
N THR A 6 17.24 10.71 -11.30
CA THR A 6 16.49 11.58 -12.20
C THR A 6 16.98 13.02 -12.13
N LEU A 7 17.26 13.55 -10.94
CA LEU A 7 17.86 14.86 -10.74
C LEU A 7 19.28 14.94 -11.32
N ASN A 8 20.09 13.90 -11.17
CA ASN A 8 21.40 13.80 -11.82
C ASN A 8 21.29 13.71 -13.34
N GLY A 9 20.29 13.01 -13.86
CA GLY A 9 19.94 13.00 -15.27
C GLY A 9 19.56 14.39 -15.79
N PHE A 10 18.81 15.15 -14.99
CA PHE A 10 18.43 16.53 -15.29
C PHE A 10 19.63 17.49 -15.26
N LYS A 11 20.52 17.36 -14.26
CA LYS A 11 21.80 18.10 -14.22
C LYS A 11 22.62 17.85 -15.48
N ALA A 12 22.80 16.58 -15.85
CA ALA A 12 23.52 16.22 -17.07
C ALA A 12 22.87 16.81 -18.32
N TYR A 13 21.53 16.90 -18.36
CA TYR A 13 20.80 17.55 -19.44
C TYR A 13 21.03 19.07 -19.49
N ILE A 14 21.03 19.74 -18.34
CA ILE A 14 21.37 21.17 -18.22
C ILE A 14 22.79 21.47 -18.70
N GLU A 15 23.75 20.59 -18.43
CA GLU A 15 25.16 20.78 -18.76
C GLU A 15 25.49 20.45 -20.21
N SER A 16 24.97 19.32 -20.71
CA SER A 16 25.31 18.80 -22.04
C SER A 16 24.32 19.19 -23.14
N GLY A 17 23.11 19.63 -22.78
CA GLY A 17 22.00 19.83 -23.71
C GLY A 17 21.40 18.53 -24.26
N ASN A 18 21.90 17.35 -23.88
CA ASN A 18 21.42 16.06 -24.38
C ASN A 18 20.36 15.45 -23.43
N PRO A 19 19.10 15.25 -23.89
CA PRO A 19 18.01 14.75 -23.04
C PRO A 19 18.07 13.24 -22.77
N PHE A 20 18.95 12.47 -23.44
CA PHE A 20 18.93 11.01 -23.42
C PHE A 20 18.99 10.41 -22.00
N ARG A 21 19.87 10.92 -21.14
CA ARG A 21 19.99 10.46 -19.74
C ARG A 21 18.74 10.76 -18.94
N LEU A 22 18.20 11.96 -19.10
CA LEU A 22 16.97 12.37 -18.42
C LEU A 22 15.80 11.49 -18.88
N GLN A 23 15.67 11.27 -20.19
CA GLN A 23 14.61 10.44 -20.76
C GLN A 23 14.69 9.01 -20.26
N THR A 24 15.88 8.40 -20.23
CA THR A 24 16.08 7.06 -19.67
C THR A 24 15.64 6.99 -18.20
N CYS A 25 15.94 8.03 -17.40
CA CYS A 25 15.47 8.11 -16.02
C CYS A 25 13.94 8.31 -15.94
N MET A 26 13.36 9.04 -16.89
CA MET A 26 11.92 9.31 -16.94
C MET A 26 11.11 8.10 -17.44
N ASP A 27 11.68 7.23 -18.27
CA ASP A 27 11.03 6.01 -18.76
C ASP A 27 10.81 4.99 -17.63
N PHE A 28 11.64 5.02 -16.59
CA PHE A 28 11.43 4.25 -15.36
C PHE A 28 10.04 4.53 -14.74
N TYR A 29 9.54 5.76 -14.85
CA TYR A 29 8.25 6.15 -14.29
C TYR A 29 7.05 5.71 -15.13
N ASP A 30 7.21 5.25 -16.37
CA ASP A 30 6.09 4.80 -17.22
C ASP A 30 5.36 3.60 -16.64
N SER A 31 6.10 2.69 -16.01
CA SER A 31 5.56 1.53 -15.32
C SER A 31 5.23 1.80 -13.84
N ARG A 32 5.60 2.97 -13.31
CA ARG A 32 5.65 3.28 -11.87
C ARG A 32 5.15 4.70 -11.56
N SER A 33 4.01 5.07 -12.11
CA SER A 33 3.41 6.40 -11.97
C SER A 33 3.13 6.83 -10.52
N ALA A 34 2.87 5.88 -9.62
CA ALA A 34 2.76 6.18 -8.19
C ALA A 34 4.07 6.73 -7.59
N LEU A 35 5.21 6.17 -8.00
CA LEU A 35 6.53 6.65 -7.58
C LEU A 35 6.83 8.02 -8.18
N LEU A 36 6.36 8.33 -9.40
CA LEU A 36 6.47 9.68 -9.97
C LEU A 36 5.78 10.71 -9.06
N ARG A 37 4.56 10.41 -8.59
CA ARG A 37 3.81 11.31 -7.71
C ARG A 37 4.46 11.46 -6.34
N GLN A 38 4.94 10.36 -5.78
CA GLN A 38 5.68 10.39 -4.52
C GLN A 38 6.95 11.23 -4.66
N ASP A 39 7.80 10.90 -5.64
CA ASP A 39 9.09 11.55 -5.85
C ASP A 39 8.93 13.04 -6.14
N PHE A 40 8.07 13.43 -7.08
CA PHE A 40 8.02 14.83 -7.53
C PHE A 40 7.05 15.70 -6.73
N TYR A 41 5.89 15.17 -6.33
CA TYR A 41 4.81 15.96 -5.73
C TYR A 41 4.68 15.78 -4.21
N THR A 42 5.40 14.83 -3.60
CA THR A 42 5.29 14.54 -2.16
C THR A 42 6.62 14.72 -1.44
N THR A 43 7.72 14.24 -2.03
CA THR A 43 9.05 14.34 -1.45
C THR A 43 9.49 15.80 -1.37
N LYS A 44 9.82 16.24 -0.15
CA LYS A 44 10.27 17.59 0.14
C LYS A 44 11.79 17.64 0.14
N ILE A 45 12.35 18.68 -0.47
CA ILE A 45 13.82 18.85 -0.60
C ILE A 45 14.48 18.92 0.79
N CYS A 46 13.85 19.60 1.75
CA CYS A 46 14.40 19.78 3.10
C CYS A 46 14.52 18.48 3.92
N GLN A 47 13.93 17.37 3.49
CA GLN A 47 13.89 16.11 4.26
C GLN A 47 15.05 15.16 3.98
N ASP A 48 15.77 15.34 2.87
CA ASP A 48 16.82 14.41 2.43
C ASP A 48 18.06 15.19 1.98
N GLU A 49 19.18 15.01 2.70
CA GLU A 49 20.45 15.66 2.42
C GLU A 49 21.00 15.33 1.02
N GLN A 50 20.72 14.13 0.48
CA GLN A 50 21.18 13.74 -0.85
C GLN A 50 20.41 14.49 -1.95
N ILE A 51 19.11 14.72 -1.74
CA ILE A 51 18.29 15.53 -2.64
C ILE A 51 18.73 16.99 -2.58
N GLN A 52 19.06 17.51 -1.39
CA GLN A 52 19.61 18.86 -1.24
C GLN A 52 20.92 19.03 -2.01
N GLY A 53 21.85 18.08 -1.87
CA GLY A 53 23.11 18.10 -2.62
C GLY A 53 22.89 18.11 -4.14
N CYS A 54 21.96 17.32 -4.65
CA CYS A 54 21.61 17.33 -6.07
C CYS A 54 21.00 18.67 -6.52
N VAL A 55 20.13 19.27 -5.69
CA VAL A 55 19.50 20.56 -5.96
C VAL A 55 20.53 21.69 -5.97
N GLU A 56 21.49 21.69 -5.03
CA GLU A 56 22.62 22.63 -5.02
C GLU A 56 23.45 22.56 -6.30
N GLU A 57 23.76 21.35 -6.77
CA GLU A 57 24.49 21.16 -8.00
C GLU A 57 23.70 21.67 -9.22
N ILE A 58 22.40 21.41 -9.27
CA ILE A 58 21.52 21.95 -10.34
C ILE A 58 21.52 23.48 -10.32
N LEU A 59 21.34 24.10 -9.15
CA LEU A 59 21.36 25.56 -8.98
C LEU A 59 22.70 26.16 -9.43
N ARG A 60 23.81 25.50 -9.09
CA ARG A 60 25.16 25.88 -9.53
C ARG A 60 25.31 25.79 -11.05
N SER A 61 24.87 24.69 -11.67
CA SER A 61 24.95 24.50 -13.14
C SER A 61 24.02 25.40 -13.95
N LEU A 62 23.02 26.01 -13.30
CA LEU A 62 22.16 27.05 -13.83
C LEU A 62 22.70 28.48 -13.61
N GLY A 63 23.77 28.64 -12.81
CA GLY A 63 24.33 29.94 -12.48
C GLY A 63 23.50 30.74 -11.48
N VAL A 64 22.66 30.09 -10.66
CA VAL A 64 21.85 30.76 -9.63
C VAL A 64 22.77 31.19 -8.48
N PRO A 65 22.77 32.47 -8.07
CA PRO A 65 23.63 32.94 -7.00
C PRO A 65 23.36 32.25 -5.64
N PRO A 66 24.40 31.93 -4.84
CA PRO A 66 24.26 31.23 -3.57
C PRO A 66 23.32 31.89 -2.54
N TYR A 67 23.20 33.22 -2.58
CA TYR A 67 22.33 33.94 -1.66
C TYR A 67 20.83 33.64 -1.87
N LEU A 68 20.44 33.09 -3.02
CA LEU A 68 19.06 32.65 -3.30
C LEU A 68 18.79 31.20 -2.91
N TRP A 69 19.83 30.42 -2.59
CA TRP A 69 19.70 28.96 -2.40
C TRP A 69 18.88 28.60 -1.17
N GLY A 70 18.90 29.45 -0.14
CA GLY A 70 18.13 29.23 1.09
C GLY A 70 16.63 29.05 0.86
N ARG A 71 16.08 29.68 -0.20
CA ARG A 71 14.68 29.51 -0.61
C ARG A 71 14.36 28.10 -1.09
N TYR A 72 15.32 27.40 -1.69
CA TYR A 72 15.10 26.09 -2.30
C TYR A 72 15.48 24.94 -1.38
N ILE A 73 16.58 25.08 -0.64
CA ILE A 73 17.15 24.01 0.19
C ILE A 73 16.49 23.99 1.58
N GLY A 74 16.26 25.18 2.16
CA GLY A 74 15.71 25.32 3.52
C GLY A 74 14.19 25.33 3.58
N ALA A 75 13.50 25.54 2.45
CA ALA A 75 12.04 25.58 2.43
C ALA A 75 11.43 24.18 2.30
N SER A 76 10.23 24.02 2.84
CA SER A 76 9.43 22.78 2.78
C SER A 76 8.75 22.59 1.41
N ILE A 77 9.47 22.87 0.32
CA ILE A 77 8.98 22.76 -1.06
C ILE A 77 9.22 21.37 -1.64
N THR A 78 8.33 20.93 -2.53
CA THR A 78 8.50 19.66 -3.25
C THR A 78 9.47 19.84 -4.41
N VAL A 79 9.97 18.71 -4.95
CA VAL A 79 10.85 18.74 -6.13
C VAL A 79 10.14 19.34 -7.34
N TYR A 80 8.84 19.10 -7.50
CA TYR A 80 8.04 19.72 -8.55
C TYR A 80 7.88 21.23 -8.37
N ASP A 81 7.59 21.70 -7.14
CA ASP A 81 7.47 23.13 -6.84
C ASP A 81 8.79 23.86 -7.10
N PHE A 82 9.91 23.23 -6.74
CA PHE A 82 11.25 23.72 -7.08
C PHE A 82 11.44 23.93 -8.59
N LEU A 83 11.06 22.94 -9.41
CA LEU A 83 11.17 23.05 -10.87
C LEU A 83 10.26 24.17 -11.41
N LEU A 84 9.04 24.32 -10.85
CA LEU A 84 8.13 25.41 -11.21
C LEU A 84 8.69 26.79 -10.85
N GLU A 85 9.33 26.94 -9.69
CA GLU A 85 9.98 28.20 -9.31
C GLU A 85 11.19 28.50 -10.20
N LEU A 86 11.99 27.47 -10.55
CA LEU A 86 13.10 27.63 -11.51
C LEU A 86 12.62 28.13 -12.87
N LYS A 87 11.45 27.66 -13.32
CA LYS A 87 10.83 28.11 -14.57
C LYS A 87 10.52 29.62 -14.57
N GLN A 88 10.30 30.23 -13.41
CA GLN A 88 9.96 31.67 -13.31
C GLN A 88 11.20 32.58 -13.34
N LEU A 89 12.39 32.03 -13.13
CA LEU A 89 13.63 32.80 -13.16
C LEU A 89 14.06 33.08 -14.61
N PRO A 90 14.52 34.29 -14.92
CA PRO A 90 15.04 34.65 -16.25
C PRO A 90 16.44 34.03 -16.48
N LEU A 91 16.47 32.71 -16.66
CA LEU A 91 17.69 31.91 -16.88
C LEU A 91 17.86 31.60 -18.37
N GLN A 92 19.10 31.55 -18.85
CA GLN A 92 19.40 31.18 -20.26
C GLN A 92 18.95 29.75 -20.63
N LYS A 93 18.83 28.86 -19.64
CA LYS A 93 18.50 27.42 -19.83
C LYS A 93 17.02 27.11 -19.58
N HIS A 94 16.16 28.03 -20.02
CA HIS A 94 14.73 27.95 -19.75
C HIS A 94 14.06 26.75 -20.45
N GLU A 95 14.47 26.44 -21.68
CA GLU A 95 13.88 25.35 -22.48
C GLU A 95 14.08 23.97 -21.83
N GLN A 96 15.24 23.71 -21.22
CA GLN A 96 15.53 22.42 -20.56
C GLN A 96 14.61 22.21 -19.34
N ILE A 97 14.38 23.27 -18.56
CA ILE A 97 13.49 23.24 -17.39
C ILE A 97 12.05 23.00 -17.84
N VAL A 98 11.58 23.72 -18.86
CA VAL A 98 10.23 23.57 -19.42
C VAL A 98 10.02 22.16 -19.97
N HIS A 99 11.00 21.64 -20.70
CA HIS A 99 10.96 20.28 -21.22
C HIS A 99 10.84 19.24 -20.09
N PHE A 100 11.64 19.36 -19.03
CA PHE A 100 11.57 18.43 -17.91
C PHE A 100 10.22 18.46 -17.20
N ILE A 101 9.69 19.66 -16.90
CA ILE A 101 8.37 19.83 -16.30
C ILE A 101 7.28 19.19 -17.19
N SER A 102 7.35 19.40 -18.51
CA SER A 102 6.38 18.81 -19.45
C SER A 102 6.41 17.27 -19.45
N GLN A 103 7.57 16.66 -19.24
CA GLN A 103 7.68 15.20 -19.10
C GLN A 103 7.02 14.71 -17.81
N ILE A 104 7.19 15.43 -16.70
CA ILE A 104 6.52 15.10 -15.43
C ILE A 104 4.99 15.22 -15.59
N GLU A 105 4.52 16.35 -16.14
CA GLU A 105 3.09 16.61 -16.33
C GLU A 105 2.42 15.61 -17.29
N SER A 106 3.06 15.29 -18.41
CA SER A 106 2.51 14.35 -19.40
C SER A 106 2.33 12.94 -18.82
N LYS A 107 3.32 12.46 -18.05
CA LYS A 107 3.25 11.16 -17.38
C LYS A 107 2.22 11.17 -16.24
N ASN A 108 2.03 12.29 -15.54
CA ASN A 108 0.95 12.42 -14.56
C ASN A 108 -0.45 12.40 -15.22
N LYS A 109 -0.64 13.10 -16.35
CA LYS A 109 -1.91 13.08 -17.10
C LYS A 109 -2.33 11.68 -17.57
N THR A 110 -1.37 10.83 -17.94
CA THR A 110 -1.68 9.43 -18.27
C THR A 110 -2.18 8.61 -17.09
N LEU A 111 -1.79 8.95 -15.85
CA LEU A 111 -2.33 8.35 -14.64
C LEU A 111 -3.77 8.82 -14.39
N ASP A 112 -4.02 10.12 -14.52
CA ASP A 112 -5.36 10.68 -14.35
C ASP A 112 -6.34 10.10 -15.39
N ARG A 113 -5.89 9.87 -16.62
CA ARG A 113 -6.70 9.23 -17.67
C ARG A 113 -7.03 7.77 -17.34
N LYS A 114 -6.10 7.00 -16.78
CA LYS A 114 -6.35 5.60 -16.38
C LYS A 114 -7.34 5.52 -15.21
N ILE A 115 -7.25 6.46 -14.27
CA ILE A 115 -8.21 6.61 -13.16
C ILE A 115 -9.59 6.99 -13.71
N PHE A 116 -9.64 7.90 -14.69
CA PHE A 116 -10.88 8.32 -15.35
C PHE A 116 -11.59 7.18 -16.09
N PHE A 117 -10.85 6.30 -16.78
CA PHE A 117 -11.46 5.12 -17.41
C PHE A 117 -12.04 4.14 -16.37
N GLY A 118 -11.37 3.98 -15.22
CA GLY A 118 -11.89 3.22 -14.10
C GLY A 118 -13.18 3.82 -13.53
N SER A 119 -13.24 5.14 -13.34
CA SER A 119 -14.44 5.82 -12.84
C SER A 119 -15.57 5.85 -13.86
N ALA A 120 -15.29 6.00 -15.15
CA ALA A 120 -16.28 6.02 -16.22
C ALA A 120 -17.03 4.68 -16.35
N PHE A 121 -16.34 3.54 -16.17
CA PHE A 121 -16.98 2.23 -16.12
C PHE A 121 -18.00 2.13 -14.96
N PHE A 122 -17.63 2.65 -13.78
CA PHE A 122 -18.53 2.68 -12.63
C PHE A 122 -19.70 3.66 -12.78
N VAL A 123 -19.47 4.84 -13.36
CA VAL A 123 -20.55 5.79 -13.68
C VAL A 123 -21.50 5.18 -14.72
N GLY A 124 -20.98 4.45 -15.71
CA GLY A 124 -21.80 3.71 -16.67
C GLY A 124 -22.66 2.63 -16.01
N LEU A 125 -22.10 1.87 -15.05
CA LEU A 125 -22.85 0.88 -14.27
C LEU A 125 -23.94 1.55 -13.41
N LEU A 126 -23.64 2.70 -12.79
CA LEU A 126 -24.60 3.47 -12.00
C LEU A 126 -25.71 4.06 -12.87
N TRP A 127 -25.36 4.56 -14.06
CA TRP A 127 -26.31 5.11 -15.03
C TRP A 127 -27.23 4.03 -15.60
N PHE A 128 -26.75 2.79 -15.77
CA PHE A 128 -27.57 1.64 -16.13
C PHE A 128 -28.63 1.30 -15.06
N LEU A 129 -28.34 1.60 -13.79
CA LEU A 129 -29.25 1.34 -12.66
C LEU A 129 -30.24 2.50 -12.39
N LEU A 130 -29.96 3.70 -12.90
CA LEU A 130 -30.81 4.89 -12.72
C LEU A 130 -32.26 4.73 -13.27
N PRO A 131 -32.48 4.14 -14.46
CA PRO A 131 -33.83 3.90 -14.97
C PRO A 131 -34.69 3.01 -14.06
N LEU A 132 -34.05 2.10 -13.30
CA LEU A 132 -34.73 1.27 -12.30
C LEU A 132 -35.28 2.12 -11.13
N LEU A 133 -34.73 3.32 -10.91
CA LEU A 133 -35.08 4.23 -9.82
C LEU A 133 -36.03 5.36 -10.27
N SER A 134 -35.98 5.82 -11.51
CA SER A 134 -36.61 7.10 -11.90
C SER A 134 -38.04 7.03 -12.43
N GLU A 135 -38.48 5.97 -13.12
CA GLU A 135 -39.78 6.01 -13.84
C GLU A 135 -40.89 5.11 -13.26
N GLY A 136 -40.59 4.23 -12.32
CA GLY A 136 -41.58 3.47 -11.53
C GLY A 136 -41.21 3.36 -10.04
N GLY A 137 -40.13 4.02 -9.63
CA GLY A 137 -39.41 3.72 -8.40
C GLY A 137 -40.20 3.96 -7.12
N ILE A 138 -41.11 4.95 -7.06
CA ILE A 138 -41.82 5.27 -5.80
C ILE A 138 -42.97 4.29 -5.52
N SER A 139 -43.73 3.90 -6.54
CA SER A 139 -44.79 2.89 -6.44
C SER A 139 -44.21 1.50 -6.20
N ILE A 140 -43.09 1.20 -6.87
CA ILE A 140 -42.31 -0.02 -6.66
C ILE A 140 -41.62 0.04 -5.28
N LEU A 141 -41.12 1.19 -4.79
CA LEU A 141 -40.59 1.34 -3.44
C LEU A 141 -41.66 1.09 -2.39
N GLN A 142 -42.88 1.62 -2.55
CA GLN A 142 -43.98 1.34 -1.62
C GLN A 142 -44.36 -0.15 -1.65
N GLY A 143 -44.39 -0.78 -2.83
CA GLY A 143 -44.56 -2.23 -2.96
C GLY A 143 -43.42 -3.03 -2.35
N ILE A 144 -42.17 -2.57 -2.47
CA ILE A 144 -40.96 -3.19 -1.92
C ILE A 144 -40.88 -3.02 -0.40
N VAL A 145 -41.25 -1.86 0.14
CA VAL A 145 -41.29 -1.57 1.58
C VAL A 145 -42.46 -2.33 2.24
N ALA A 146 -43.56 -2.55 1.52
CA ALA A 146 -44.65 -3.40 1.97
C ALA A 146 -44.41 -4.91 1.74
N ALA A 147 -43.45 -5.30 0.89
CA ALA A 147 -43.17 -6.68 0.53
C ALA A 147 -41.84 -7.20 1.09
N THR A 148 -41.70 -8.51 1.12
CA THR A 148 -40.48 -9.26 1.43
C THR A 148 -39.25 -8.89 0.57
N LEU A 149 -39.40 -8.02 -0.43
CA LEU A 149 -38.39 -7.57 -1.38
C LEU A 149 -37.51 -6.41 -0.89
N PHE A 150 -37.83 -5.75 0.23
CA PHE A 150 -37.02 -4.65 0.78
C PHE A 150 -35.56 -5.04 1.00
N PHE A 151 -35.33 -6.20 1.63
CA PHE A 151 -33.98 -6.63 2.02
C PHE A 151 -33.06 -6.90 0.83
N PRO A 152 -33.47 -7.64 -0.23
CA PRO A 152 -32.66 -7.78 -1.43
C PRO A 152 -32.28 -6.47 -2.09
N VAL A 153 -33.22 -5.52 -2.20
CA VAL A 153 -32.99 -4.24 -2.88
C VAL A 153 -32.00 -3.36 -2.12
N VAL A 154 -32.16 -3.25 -0.79
CA VAL A 154 -31.20 -2.56 0.06
C VAL A 154 -29.82 -3.23 0.00
N GLY A 155 -29.78 -4.56 -0.02
CA GLY A 155 -28.55 -5.33 -0.17
C GLY A 155 -27.80 -5.04 -1.48
N ILE A 156 -28.52 -4.89 -2.59
CA ILE A 156 -27.97 -4.50 -3.89
C ILE A 156 -27.36 -3.10 -3.82
N LEU A 157 -28.12 -2.11 -3.34
CA LEU A 157 -27.65 -0.72 -3.21
C LEU A 157 -26.42 -0.62 -2.32
N TYR A 158 -26.43 -1.32 -1.18
CA TYR A 158 -25.29 -1.39 -0.28
C TYR A 158 -24.06 -2.02 -0.96
N THR A 159 -24.23 -3.15 -1.66
CA THR A 159 -23.14 -3.87 -2.34
C THR A 159 -22.50 -3.01 -3.43
N ILE A 160 -23.31 -2.26 -4.18
CA ILE A 160 -22.82 -1.35 -5.22
C ILE A 160 -22.09 -0.16 -4.58
N GLY A 161 -22.67 0.45 -3.54
CA GLY A 161 -22.08 1.59 -2.84
C GLY A 161 -20.72 1.24 -2.22
N VAL A 162 -20.64 0.12 -1.49
CA VAL A 162 -19.37 -0.37 -0.92
C VAL A 162 -18.38 -0.75 -2.02
N GLY A 163 -18.84 -1.43 -3.08
CA GLY A 163 -17.99 -1.79 -4.22
C GLY A 163 -17.35 -0.56 -4.88
N ALA A 164 -18.17 0.46 -5.17
CA ALA A 164 -17.71 1.72 -5.77
C ALA A 164 -16.76 2.49 -4.82
N TYR A 165 -17.09 2.57 -3.53
CA TYR A 165 -16.26 3.24 -2.54
C TYR A 165 -14.88 2.58 -2.38
N SER A 166 -14.85 1.26 -2.24
CA SER A 166 -13.60 0.50 -2.12
C SER A 166 -12.75 0.58 -3.39
N PHE A 167 -13.39 0.53 -4.56
CA PHE A 167 -12.70 0.73 -5.83
C PHE A 167 -12.08 2.14 -5.93
N TYR A 168 -12.84 3.18 -5.58
CA TYR A 168 -12.39 4.57 -5.55
C TYR A 168 -11.20 4.77 -4.59
N GLN A 169 -11.26 4.22 -3.38
CA GLN A 169 -10.13 4.24 -2.45
C GLN A 169 -8.89 3.57 -3.05
N GLY A 170 -9.04 2.42 -3.71
CA GLY A 170 -7.95 1.72 -4.39
C GLY A 170 -7.29 2.54 -5.49
N LEU A 171 -8.04 3.42 -6.16
CA LEU A 171 -7.49 4.35 -7.16
C LEU A 171 -6.68 5.48 -6.50
N ILE A 172 -7.15 6.00 -5.36
CA ILE A 172 -6.55 7.16 -4.71
C ILE A 172 -5.31 6.83 -3.89
N THR A 173 -5.20 5.64 -3.29
CA THR A 173 -4.04 5.30 -2.46
C THR A 173 -2.86 4.86 -3.33
N PRO A 174 -1.81 5.70 -3.56
CA PRO A 174 -0.72 5.38 -4.48
C PRO A 174 0.23 4.29 -3.95
N GLU A 175 0.22 4.02 -2.64
CA GLU A 175 1.21 3.17 -1.95
C GLU A 175 1.04 1.67 -2.21
N ILE A 176 -0.12 1.23 -2.71
CA ILE A 176 -0.40 -0.21 -2.88
C ILE A 176 0.10 -0.67 -4.26
N PRO A 177 0.88 -1.77 -4.37
CA PRO A 177 1.34 -2.28 -5.66
C PRO A 177 0.18 -2.67 -6.58
N LEU A 178 0.32 -2.43 -7.89
CA LEU A 178 -0.74 -2.64 -8.89
C LEU A 178 -1.35 -4.05 -8.85
N TRP A 179 -0.52 -5.08 -8.72
CA TRP A 179 -0.98 -6.47 -8.65
C TRP A 179 -1.91 -6.71 -7.45
N LYS A 180 -1.54 -6.17 -6.29
CA LYS A 180 -2.35 -6.28 -5.08
C LYS A 180 -3.69 -5.55 -5.25
N ARG A 181 -3.69 -4.37 -5.88
CA ARG A 181 -4.94 -3.65 -6.20
C ARG A 181 -5.84 -4.43 -7.15
N PHE A 182 -5.28 -4.97 -8.24
CA PHE A 182 -6.02 -5.77 -9.20
C PHE A 182 -6.68 -6.97 -8.52
N ARG A 183 -5.89 -7.72 -7.73
CA ARG A 183 -6.39 -8.85 -6.95
C ARG A 183 -7.50 -8.42 -5.98
N ASP A 184 -7.28 -7.37 -5.19
CA ASP A 184 -8.24 -6.94 -4.18
C ASP A 184 -9.55 -6.46 -4.82
N ASN A 185 -9.47 -5.79 -5.98
CA ASN A 185 -10.61 -5.40 -6.79
C ASN A 185 -11.32 -6.60 -7.43
N PHE A 186 -10.58 -7.61 -7.90
CA PHE A 186 -11.16 -8.84 -8.44
C PHE A 186 -11.98 -9.59 -7.40
N PHE A 187 -11.43 -9.80 -6.19
CA PHE A 187 -12.17 -10.45 -5.10
C PHE A 187 -13.40 -9.63 -4.68
N LEU A 188 -13.27 -8.30 -4.64
CA LEU A 188 -14.40 -7.41 -4.36
C LEU A 188 -15.50 -7.56 -5.42
N LEU A 189 -15.14 -7.54 -6.71
CA LEU A 189 -16.09 -7.70 -7.82
C LEU A 189 -16.75 -9.08 -7.79
N ALA A 190 -15.99 -10.15 -7.56
CA ALA A 190 -16.52 -11.51 -7.45
C ALA A 190 -17.52 -11.64 -6.28
N HIS A 191 -17.17 -11.08 -5.11
CA HIS A 191 -18.04 -11.03 -3.94
C HIS A 191 -19.34 -10.27 -4.24
N SER A 192 -19.22 -9.08 -4.82
CA SER A 192 -20.36 -8.25 -5.19
C SER A 192 -21.25 -8.91 -6.26
N ALA A 193 -20.67 -9.56 -7.27
CA ALA A 193 -21.40 -10.23 -8.33
C ALA A 193 -22.18 -11.44 -7.80
N LEU A 194 -21.57 -12.25 -6.91
CA LEU A 194 -22.26 -13.39 -6.28
C LEU A 194 -23.41 -12.94 -5.38
N ASN A 195 -23.21 -11.89 -4.57
CA ASN A 195 -24.29 -11.31 -3.76
C ASN A 195 -25.41 -10.74 -4.64
N LEU A 196 -25.07 -10.02 -5.71
CA LEU A 196 -26.04 -9.46 -6.66
C LEU A 196 -26.87 -10.57 -7.32
N ALA A 197 -26.22 -11.66 -7.74
CA ALA A 197 -26.89 -12.83 -8.29
C ALA A 197 -27.80 -13.49 -7.24
N ALA A 198 -27.34 -13.65 -6.00
CA ALA A 198 -28.13 -14.20 -4.90
C ALA A 198 -29.39 -13.35 -4.62
N TYR A 199 -29.24 -12.02 -4.57
CA TYR A 199 -30.36 -11.10 -4.42
C TYR A 199 -31.31 -11.14 -5.62
N GLY A 200 -30.78 -11.25 -6.85
CA GLY A 200 -31.60 -11.45 -8.05
C GLY A 200 -32.46 -12.71 -7.94
N ILE A 201 -31.87 -13.85 -7.54
CA ILE A 201 -32.61 -15.09 -7.31
C ILE A 201 -33.66 -14.91 -6.23
N LEU A 202 -33.31 -14.28 -5.09
CA LEU A 202 -34.28 -13.99 -4.03
C LEU A 202 -35.46 -13.17 -4.56
N ILE A 203 -35.22 -12.13 -5.37
CA ILE A 203 -36.30 -11.31 -5.95
C ILE A 203 -37.18 -12.17 -6.86
N THR A 204 -36.59 -12.98 -7.74
CA THR A 204 -37.37 -13.87 -8.63
C THR A 204 -38.17 -14.93 -7.88
N ALA A 205 -37.69 -15.35 -6.71
CA ALA A 205 -38.34 -16.33 -5.84
C ALA A 205 -39.30 -15.68 -4.82
N ALA A 206 -39.75 -14.44 -5.04
CA ALA A 206 -40.61 -13.68 -4.12
C ALA A 206 -40.06 -13.59 -2.68
N ALA A 207 -38.73 -13.48 -2.58
CA ALA A 207 -37.94 -13.46 -1.35
C ALA A 207 -38.08 -14.70 -0.46
N THR A 208 -38.45 -15.83 -1.04
CA THR A 208 -38.23 -17.13 -0.41
C THR A 208 -36.76 -17.52 -0.54
N MET A 209 -36.13 -17.88 0.58
CA MET A 209 -34.73 -18.30 0.58
C MET A 209 -34.61 -19.66 -0.10
N THR A 210 -34.12 -19.69 -1.34
CA THR A 210 -33.89 -20.93 -2.08
C THR A 210 -32.51 -21.49 -1.75
N PRO A 211 -32.31 -22.83 -1.81
CA PRO A 211 -30.99 -23.43 -1.65
C PRO A 211 -29.95 -22.84 -2.61
N VAL A 212 -30.37 -22.47 -3.82
CA VAL A 212 -29.49 -21.85 -4.83
C VAL A 212 -29.01 -20.47 -4.36
N ALA A 213 -29.92 -19.62 -3.86
CA ALA A 213 -29.55 -18.31 -3.32
C ALA A 213 -28.63 -18.46 -2.09
N ALA A 214 -28.93 -19.41 -1.21
CA ALA A 214 -28.09 -19.74 -0.05
C ALA A 214 -26.66 -20.15 -0.47
N CYS A 215 -26.52 -21.04 -1.46
CA CYS A 215 -25.22 -21.43 -2.00
C CYS A 215 -24.44 -20.23 -2.54
N LEU A 216 -25.09 -19.30 -3.25
CA LEU A 216 -24.44 -18.09 -3.76
C LEU A 216 -23.94 -17.17 -2.65
N PHE A 217 -24.71 -16.98 -1.57
CA PHE A 217 -24.23 -16.22 -0.40
C PHE A 217 -23.04 -16.89 0.29
N ILE A 218 -23.06 -18.22 0.42
CA ILE A 218 -21.93 -18.97 0.99
C ILE A 218 -20.70 -18.83 0.09
N LEU A 219 -20.86 -18.94 -1.23
CA LEU A 219 -19.77 -18.70 -2.18
C LEU A 219 -19.24 -17.27 -2.07
N ALA A 220 -20.11 -16.27 -1.97
CA ALA A 220 -19.72 -14.87 -1.79
C ALA A 220 -18.90 -14.68 -0.50
N ALA A 221 -19.32 -15.27 0.62
CA ALA A 221 -18.54 -15.24 1.86
C ALA A 221 -17.18 -15.96 1.70
N SER A 222 -17.16 -17.08 0.99
CA SER A 222 -15.94 -17.86 0.72
C SER A 222 -14.89 -17.06 -0.06
N VAL A 223 -15.32 -16.21 -1.01
CA VAL A 223 -14.43 -15.31 -1.77
C VAL A 223 -13.62 -14.39 -0.83
N ASN A 224 -14.24 -13.86 0.23
CA ASN A 224 -13.55 -13.02 1.21
C ASN A 224 -12.55 -13.83 2.05
N ILE A 225 -12.91 -15.05 2.45
CA ILE A 225 -12.00 -15.94 3.19
C ILE A 225 -10.76 -16.27 2.34
N VAL A 226 -10.97 -16.62 1.06
CA VAL A 226 -9.87 -16.93 0.13
C VAL A 226 -8.96 -15.71 -0.05
N LYS A 227 -9.53 -14.51 -0.20
CA LYS A 227 -8.76 -13.25 -0.28
C LYS A 227 -7.85 -13.07 0.93
N GLU A 228 -8.40 -13.20 2.14
CA GLU A 228 -7.64 -13.03 3.38
C GLU A 228 -6.61 -14.16 3.57
N ALA A 229 -6.94 -15.39 3.17
CA ALA A 229 -6.00 -16.53 3.20
C ALA A 229 -4.81 -16.30 2.26
N ILE A 230 -5.03 -15.83 1.03
CA ILE A 230 -3.95 -15.47 0.10
C ILE A 230 -3.10 -14.36 0.71
N SER A 231 -3.72 -13.33 1.30
CA SER A 231 -2.94 -12.26 1.93
C SER A 231 -2.15 -12.73 3.15
N LEU A 232 -2.62 -13.75 3.88
CA LEU A 232 -1.90 -14.38 4.97
C LEU A 232 -0.70 -15.17 4.45
N ILE A 233 -0.86 -15.92 3.35
CA ILE A 233 0.20 -16.66 2.68
C ILE A 233 1.31 -15.70 2.22
N GLU A 234 0.97 -14.54 1.65
CA GLU A 234 1.96 -13.53 1.26
C GLU A 234 2.81 -13.05 2.45
N ILE A 235 2.20 -12.87 3.62
CA ILE A 235 2.92 -12.47 4.83
C ILE A 235 3.78 -13.62 5.34
N LEU A 236 3.29 -14.86 5.28
CA LEU A 236 4.03 -16.05 5.67
C LEU A 236 5.29 -16.23 4.81
N ILE A 237 5.18 -16.05 3.49
CA ILE A 237 6.34 -16.08 2.58
C ILE A 237 7.34 -14.97 2.96
N LYS A 238 6.87 -13.74 3.21
CA LYS A 238 7.73 -12.63 3.65
C LYS A 238 8.41 -12.92 4.99
N PHE A 239 7.69 -13.56 5.90
CA PHE A 239 8.21 -13.94 7.21
C PHE A 239 9.31 -14.99 7.09
N LYS A 240 9.08 -16.05 6.30
CA LYS A 240 10.08 -17.09 6.02
C LYS A 240 11.36 -16.53 5.40
N ASN A 241 11.24 -15.54 4.50
CA ASN A 241 12.40 -14.89 3.88
C ASN A 241 13.22 -14.03 4.86
N ILE A 242 12.67 -13.66 6.02
CA ILE A 242 13.32 -12.80 7.04
C ILE A 242 13.93 -13.64 8.17
N GLU A 243 13.56 -14.92 8.27
CA GLU A 243 14.02 -15.83 9.31
C GLU A 243 15.53 -16.14 9.24
N ASN A 244 16.18 -15.87 8.10
CA ASN A 244 17.63 -16.01 7.90
C ASN A 244 18.49 -14.85 8.45
N ILE A 245 17.91 -13.91 9.19
CA ILE A 245 18.62 -12.79 9.82
C ILE A 245 19.13 -13.24 11.20
N ASP A 246 20.45 -13.19 11.39
CA ASP A 246 21.13 -13.66 12.60
C ASP A 246 20.72 -12.83 13.82
N GLU A 247 20.66 -13.45 15.00
CA GLU A 247 20.17 -12.82 16.24
C GLU A 247 21.11 -11.73 16.77
N HIS A 248 22.31 -11.63 16.18
CA HIS A 248 23.32 -10.61 16.46
C HIS A 248 23.16 -9.33 15.63
N ASP A 249 22.15 -9.24 14.76
CA ASP A 249 21.91 -8.07 13.93
C ASP A 249 21.34 -6.85 14.70
N ASP A 250 21.43 -5.68 14.06
CA ASP A 250 21.05 -4.35 14.58
C ASP A 250 19.62 -4.28 15.17
N LEU A 251 19.36 -3.33 16.09
CA LEU A 251 18.06 -3.14 16.77
C LEU A 251 16.91 -3.08 15.76
N ILE A 252 17.17 -2.42 14.63
CA ILE A 252 16.23 -2.20 13.54
C ILE A 252 15.76 -3.54 12.95
N SER A 253 16.64 -4.53 12.83
CA SER A 253 16.32 -5.86 12.34
C SER A 253 15.43 -6.61 13.33
N CYS A 254 15.72 -6.53 14.62
CA CYS A 254 14.89 -7.11 15.68
C CYS A 254 13.48 -6.49 15.70
N GLN A 255 13.39 -5.16 15.67
CA GLN A 255 12.11 -4.45 15.60
C GLN A 255 11.30 -4.82 14.37
N LYS A 256 11.95 -4.97 13.21
CA LYS A 256 11.31 -5.39 11.96
C LYS A 256 10.75 -6.81 12.04
N LYS A 257 11.52 -7.75 12.61
CA LYS A 257 11.08 -9.14 12.85
C LYS A 257 9.85 -9.16 13.77
N THR A 258 9.91 -8.44 14.89
CA THR A 258 8.81 -8.31 15.84
C THR A 258 7.55 -7.74 15.19
N ARG A 259 7.68 -6.66 14.42
CA ARG A 259 6.55 -6.04 13.69
C ARG A 259 5.88 -7.03 12.73
N LEU A 260 6.65 -7.87 12.03
CA LEU A 260 6.12 -8.87 11.12
C LEU A 260 5.40 -10.01 11.84
N ILE A 261 5.93 -10.50 12.96
CA ILE A 261 5.26 -11.50 13.80
C ILE A 261 3.90 -10.98 14.26
N PHE A 262 3.85 -9.72 14.69
CA PHE A 262 2.61 -9.09 15.11
C PHE A 262 1.64 -8.90 13.94
N GLU A 263 2.11 -8.45 12.77
CA GLU A 263 1.26 -8.33 11.59
C GLU A 263 0.69 -9.69 11.17
N PHE A 264 1.51 -10.75 11.20
CA PHE A 264 1.09 -12.12 10.92
C PHE A 264 0.03 -12.60 11.92
N ARG A 265 0.27 -12.47 13.23
CA ARG A 265 -0.69 -12.86 14.28
C ARG A 265 -2.02 -12.10 14.14
N LYS A 266 -1.96 -10.80 13.85
CA LYS A 266 -3.13 -9.96 13.60
C LYS A 266 -3.96 -10.48 12.43
N ARG A 267 -3.31 -10.76 11.29
CA ARG A 267 -3.98 -11.26 10.08
C ARG A 267 -4.55 -12.65 10.28
N ARG A 268 -3.79 -13.56 10.91
CA ARG A 268 -4.25 -14.92 11.23
C ARG A 268 -5.51 -14.89 12.08
N ASN A 269 -5.51 -14.10 13.14
CA ASN A 269 -6.68 -13.97 14.00
C ASN A 269 -7.87 -13.34 13.25
N HIS A 270 -7.63 -12.40 12.32
CA HIS A 270 -8.68 -11.84 11.47
C HIS A 270 -9.30 -12.91 10.55
N VAL A 271 -8.48 -13.74 9.90
CA VAL A 271 -8.92 -14.87 9.07
C VAL A 271 -9.75 -15.86 9.89
N LEU A 272 -9.31 -16.21 11.10
CA LEU A 272 -10.03 -17.14 11.98
C LEU A 272 -11.39 -16.59 12.40
N VAL A 273 -11.46 -15.30 12.75
CA VAL A 273 -12.71 -14.64 13.11
C VAL A 273 -13.65 -14.59 11.91
N GLU A 274 -13.13 -14.33 10.70
CA GLU A 274 -13.96 -14.34 9.49
C GLU A 274 -14.45 -15.72 9.09
N LEU A 275 -13.60 -16.73 9.18
CA LEU A 275 -13.99 -18.11 8.96
C LEU A 275 -15.08 -18.53 9.94
N GLY A 276 -14.91 -18.21 11.23
CA GLY A 276 -15.90 -18.49 12.27
C GLY A 276 -17.23 -17.78 11.99
N ALA A 277 -17.21 -16.50 11.65
CA ALA A 277 -18.41 -15.75 11.31
C ALA A 277 -19.11 -16.33 10.08
N ALA A 278 -18.38 -16.70 9.03
CA ALA A 278 -18.94 -17.31 7.84
C ALA A 278 -19.60 -18.67 8.11
N VAL A 279 -18.99 -19.52 8.94
CA VAL A 279 -19.58 -20.81 9.36
C VAL A 279 -20.89 -20.59 10.12
N VAL A 280 -20.92 -19.62 11.05
CA VAL A 280 -22.14 -19.28 11.79
C VAL A 280 -23.24 -18.76 10.87
N VAL A 281 -22.91 -17.83 9.96
CA VAL A 281 -23.87 -17.28 8.99
C VAL A 281 -24.38 -18.38 8.04
N ALA A 282 -23.51 -19.27 7.57
CA ALA A 282 -23.91 -20.41 6.75
C ALA A 282 -24.86 -21.35 7.51
N GLY A 283 -24.61 -21.61 8.80
CA GLY A 283 -25.50 -22.37 9.67
C GLY A 283 -26.88 -21.72 9.82
N ILE A 284 -26.92 -20.40 10.02
CA ILE A 284 -28.18 -19.63 10.10
C ILE A 284 -28.95 -19.73 8.77
N ILE A 285 -28.26 -19.51 7.64
CA ILE A 285 -28.86 -19.60 6.30
C ILE A 285 -29.38 -21.00 6.02
N ALA A 286 -28.61 -22.04 6.36
CA ALA A 286 -29.02 -23.43 6.19
C ALA A 286 -30.28 -23.74 7.01
N ALA A 287 -30.31 -23.35 8.29
CA ALA A 287 -31.49 -23.50 9.14
C ALA A 287 -32.70 -22.74 8.57
N TRP A 288 -32.49 -21.54 8.05
CA TRP A 288 -33.53 -20.73 7.40
C TRP A 288 -34.11 -21.42 6.15
N CYS A 289 -33.28 -22.12 5.36
CA CYS A 289 -33.77 -22.86 4.18
C CYS A 289 -34.75 -24.00 4.51
N PHE A 290 -34.70 -24.56 5.73
CA PHE A 290 -35.59 -25.66 6.16
C PHE A 290 -36.85 -25.17 6.88
N MET A 291 -36.95 -23.87 7.18
CA MET A 291 -38.12 -23.31 7.84
C MET A 291 -39.11 -22.76 6.80
N PRO A 292 -40.43 -22.98 6.97
CA PRO A 292 -41.42 -22.40 6.08
C PRO A 292 -41.30 -20.88 6.10
N ALA A 293 -41.43 -20.25 4.93
CA ALA A 293 -41.28 -18.82 4.74
C ALA A 293 -42.31 -18.05 5.57
N SER A 294 -41.93 -17.69 6.79
CA SER A 294 -42.70 -16.80 7.66
C SER A 294 -41.90 -15.53 7.89
N LEU A 295 -42.59 -14.38 7.85
CA LEU A 295 -41.97 -13.07 8.03
C LEU A 295 -41.19 -12.99 9.35
N LEU A 296 -41.72 -13.61 10.42
CA LEU A 296 -41.08 -13.60 11.74
C LEU A 296 -39.73 -14.33 11.74
N ILE A 297 -39.63 -15.48 11.06
CA ILE A 297 -38.37 -16.25 10.97
C ILE A 297 -37.36 -15.45 10.14
N SER A 298 -37.79 -14.83 9.04
CA SER A 298 -36.91 -13.99 8.21
C SER A 298 -36.35 -12.79 8.98
N ILE A 299 -37.20 -12.08 9.73
CA ILE A 299 -36.76 -10.96 10.59
C ILE A 299 -35.78 -11.46 11.66
N GLY A 300 -36.09 -12.59 12.31
CA GLY A 300 -35.21 -13.21 13.31
C GLY A 300 -33.84 -13.60 12.75
N ALA A 301 -33.81 -14.21 11.56
CA ALA A 301 -32.58 -14.60 10.90
C ALA A 301 -31.72 -13.38 10.50
N ILE A 302 -32.34 -12.33 9.94
CA ILE A 302 -31.64 -11.07 9.61
C ILE A 302 -31.06 -10.43 10.86
N LEU A 303 -31.84 -10.37 11.96
CA LEU A 303 -31.39 -9.81 13.23
C LEU A 303 -30.21 -10.61 13.80
N THR A 304 -30.27 -11.93 13.71
CA THR A 304 -29.20 -12.82 14.17
C THR A 304 -27.93 -12.66 13.33
N ILE A 305 -28.05 -12.57 12.00
CA ILE A 305 -26.92 -12.25 11.10
C ILE A 305 -26.32 -10.89 11.48
N GLY A 306 -27.16 -9.87 11.72
CA GLY A 306 -26.72 -8.56 12.18
C GLY A 306 -25.92 -8.63 13.49
N LEU A 307 -26.39 -9.41 14.47
CA LEU A 307 -25.67 -9.64 15.72
C LEU A 307 -24.33 -10.33 15.50
N VAL A 308 -24.24 -11.30 14.58
CA VAL A 308 -22.97 -11.95 14.22
C VAL A 308 -21.99 -10.93 13.65
N TYR A 309 -22.43 -10.02 12.77
CA TYR A 309 -21.57 -8.96 12.24
C TYR A 309 -21.09 -7.99 13.32
N LEU A 310 -21.96 -7.60 14.27
CA LEU A 310 -21.57 -6.75 15.39
C LEU A 310 -20.55 -7.45 16.30
N ALA A 311 -20.81 -8.70 16.66
CA ALA A 311 -19.90 -9.51 17.49
C ALA A 311 -18.54 -9.68 16.81
N LYS A 312 -18.52 -10.04 15.52
CA LYS A 312 -17.32 -10.09 14.70
C LYS A 312 -16.55 -8.78 14.75
N ASN A 313 -17.20 -7.64 14.47
CA ASN A 313 -16.53 -6.34 14.44
C ASN A 313 -15.91 -5.99 15.80
N GLN A 314 -16.63 -6.30 16.89
CA GLN A 314 -16.14 -6.10 18.25
C GLN A 314 -14.94 -6.98 18.57
N ILE A 315 -14.97 -8.27 18.21
CA ILE A 315 -13.85 -9.19 18.40
C ILE A 315 -12.62 -8.73 17.61
N VAL A 316 -12.78 -8.30 16.36
CA VAL A 316 -11.68 -7.75 15.55
C VAL A 316 -11.11 -6.50 16.20
N HIS A 317 -11.96 -5.63 16.76
CA HIS A 317 -11.53 -4.42 17.45
C HIS A 317 -10.70 -4.73 18.70
N TRP A 318 -11.18 -5.61 19.58
CA TRP A 318 -10.46 -6.04 20.78
C TRP A 318 -9.14 -6.73 20.45
N ASN A 319 -9.14 -7.61 19.47
CA ASN A 319 -7.93 -8.28 19.01
C ASN A 319 -6.89 -7.28 18.45
N LYS A 320 -7.34 -6.23 17.74
CA LYS A 320 -6.45 -5.15 17.29
C LYS A 320 -5.83 -4.39 18.47
N GLN A 321 -6.63 -4.06 19.48
CA GLN A 321 -6.16 -3.37 20.68
C GLN A 321 -5.16 -4.22 21.47
N ALA A 322 -5.50 -5.49 21.76
CA ALA A 322 -4.66 -6.42 22.51
C ALA A 322 -3.32 -6.69 21.81
N ILE A 323 -3.31 -6.78 20.48
CA ILE A 323 -2.08 -6.94 19.71
C ILE A 323 -1.23 -5.67 19.72
N SER A 324 -1.85 -4.49 19.62
CA SER A 324 -1.12 -3.22 19.66
C SER A 324 -0.43 -3.00 21.00
N SER A 325 -1.13 -3.22 22.11
CA SER A 325 -0.55 -3.07 23.45
C SER A 325 0.56 -4.07 23.72
N ALA A 326 0.41 -5.33 23.26
CA ALA A 326 1.48 -6.32 23.34
C ALA A 326 2.72 -5.94 22.52
N MET A 327 2.53 -5.29 21.36
CA MET A 327 3.62 -4.79 20.51
C MET A 327 4.36 -3.64 21.18
N GLU A 328 3.63 -2.67 21.74
CA GLU A 328 4.23 -1.54 22.48
C GLU A 328 5.00 -2.01 23.70
N ALA A 329 4.46 -2.96 24.47
CA ALA A 329 5.16 -3.57 25.60
C ALA A 329 6.47 -4.23 25.18
N GLN A 330 6.48 -4.99 24.06
CA GLN A 330 7.70 -5.62 23.56
C GLN A 330 8.75 -4.60 23.08
N PHE A 331 8.32 -3.52 22.41
CA PHE A 331 9.25 -2.46 22.01
C PHE A 331 9.87 -1.76 23.21
N ASN A 332 9.07 -1.43 24.23
CA ASN A 332 9.59 -0.83 25.46
C ASN A 332 10.60 -1.74 26.17
N THR A 333 10.34 -3.06 26.23
CA THR A 333 11.29 -4.01 26.84
C THR A 333 12.59 -4.14 26.04
N LEU A 334 12.54 -4.10 24.70
CA LEU A 334 13.73 -4.16 23.85
C LEU A 334 14.57 -2.88 23.94
N GLU A 335 13.92 -1.72 24.06
CA GLU A 335 14.59 -0.44 24.26
C GLU A 335 15.27 -0.37 25.63
N GLN A 336 14.58 -0.79 26.70
CA GLN A 336 15.15 -0.85 28.06
C GLN A 336 16.36 -1.78 28.13
N ALA A 337 16.26 -3.01 27.59
CA ALA A 337 17.36 -3.96 27.58
C ALA A 337 18.60 -3.45 26.83
N ARG A 338 18.42 -2.59 25.81
CA ARG A 338 19.55 -1.96 25.09
C ARG A 338 20.16 -0.80 25.87
N ILE A 339 19.34 -0.02 26.59
CA ILE A 339 19.84 1.05 27.47
C ILE A 339 20.69 0.45 28.59
N GLU A 340 20.25 -0.64 29.22
CA GLU A 340 21.00 -1.35 30.26
C GLU A 340 22.33 -1.89 29.72
N ARG A 341 22.31 -2.60 28.59
CA ARG A 341 23.54 -3.11 27.95
C ARG A 341 24.54 -2.01 27.58
N ASN A 342 24.07 -0.86 27.12
CA ASN A 342 24.93 0.29 26.81
C ASN A 342 25.49 0.95 28.08
N SER A 343 24.76 0.89 29.19
CA SER A 343 25.18 1.44 30.47
C SER A 343 26.29 0.59 31.10
N ASP A 344 26.22 -0.74 30.96
CA ASP A 344 27.22 -1.70 31.45
C ASP A 344 28.54 -1.67 30.66
N LEU A 345 28.51 -1.21 29.40
CA LEU A 345 29.70 -1.04 28.57
C LEU A 345 30.42 0.31 28.79
N SER A 346 29.81 1.23 29.54
CA SER A 346 30.33 2.58 29.80
C SER A 346 31.01 2.86 31.18
N PRO A 347 31.21 1.94 32.15
CA PRO A 347 31.80 2.32 33.44
C PRO A 347 33.32 2.54 33.47
N GLU A 348 34.10 2.10 32.47
CA GLU A 348 35.57 1.94 32.65
C GLU A 348 36.48 2.92 31.86
N HIS A 349 35.94 4.03 31.34
CA HIS A 349 36.79 5.06 30.69
C HIS A 349 36.61 6.50 31.20
N SER A 350 35.86 6.69 32.28
CA SER A 350 35.63 8.01 32.89
C SER A 350 36.53 8.29 34.10
N GLN A 351 37.77 7.81 34.06
CA GLN A 351 38.86 8.29 34.92
C GLN A 351 40.08 8.68 34.06
N GLN A 352 39.91 9.62 33.13
CA GLN A 352 41.01 10.50 32.76
C GLN A 352 40.67 11.92 33.23
N PRO A 353 41.49 12.51 34.13
CA PRO A 353 41.24 13.83 34.66
C PRO A 353 41.38 14.88 33.55
N PHE A 354 40.39 15.75 33.52
CA PHE A 354 40.28 16.94 32.70
C PHE A 354 41.46 17.89 32.99
N MET A 355 42.60 17.69 32.32
CA MET A 355 43.65 18.71 32.25
C MET A 355 43.29 19.68 31.12
N SER A 356 42.97 20.90 31.55
CA SER A 356 42.77 22.10 30.76
C SER A 356 43.91 22.31 29.75
N GLN A 357 43.55 22.41 28.46
CA GLN A 357 44.44 23.01 27.48
C GLN A 357 43.67 23.91 26.50
N ASN A 358 43.41 25.13 26.98
CA ASN A 358 43.32 26.29 26.12
C ASN A 358 44.66 26.46 25.38
N ARG A 359 44.71 26.19 24.07
CA ARG A 359 45.73 26.80 23.20
C ARG A 359 45.34 26.80 21.72
N VAL A 360 44.99 28.00 21.27
CA VAL A 360 45.21 28.59 19.94
C VAL A 360 46.21 27.83 19.03
N ARG A 361 45.77 27.40 17.83
CA ARG A 361 46.40 27.72 16.53
C ARG A 361 45.77 26.97 15.35
N ASP A 362 45.29 27.77 14.39
CA ASP A 362 45.64 27.77 12.97
C ASP A 362 46.18 26.51 12.24
N ARG A 363 45.58 26.33 11.05
CA ARG A 363 46.07 25.76 9.77
C ARG A 363 45.90 24.26 9.47
N GLN A 364 45.20 24.05 8.33
CA GLN A 364 45.54 23.20 7.17
C GLN A 364 46.24 21.85 7.43
N HIS A 365 45.55 20.74 7.17
CA HIS A 365 45.70 19.92 5.95
C HIS A 365 44.84 18.64 6.05
N SER A 366 44.57 18.05 4.88
CA SER A 366 43.81 16.84 4.53
C SER A 366 43.83 15.65 5.51
N PRO A 367 42.86 14.72 5.35
CA PRO A 367 43.26 13.46 4.72
C PRO A 367 42.23 12.86 3.73
N GLN A 368 42.77 12.32 2.64
CA GLN A 368 42.25 11.08 2.05
C GLN A 368 42.33 9.97 3.10
N VAL A 369 41.27 9.19 3.31
CA VAL A 369 41.25 7.72 3.52
C VAL A 369 39.78 7.35 3.73
N GLY A 370 39.25 6.40 2.95
CA GLY A 370 37.97 5.75 3.28
C GLY A 370 37.12 5.28 2.10
N LEU A 371 37.68 4.50 1.16
CA LEU A 371 36.85 3.79 0.18
C LEU A 371 37.49 2.44 -0.16
N SER A 372 37.32 1.49 0.76
CA SER A 372 37.68 0.07 0.56
C SER A 372 36.74 -0.91 1.26
N ILE A 373 35.44 -0.58 1.37
CA ILE A 373 34.43 -1.52 1.92
C ILE A 373 33.32 -1.89 0.91
N PHE A 374 33.21 -1.22 -0.24
CA PHE A 374 32.05 -1.45 -1.14
C PHE A 374 32.18 -2.57 -2.18
N ASN A 375 33.30 -3.30 -2.25
CA ASN A 375 33.50 -4.37 -3.26
C ASN A 375 33.26 -5.82 -2.77
N ALA A 376 32.91 -6.04 -1.50
CA ALA A 376 32.62 -7.39 -1.01
C ALA A 376 31.15 -7.84 -1.19
N SER A 377 30.21 -6.90 -1.40
CA SER A 377 28.78 -7.22 -1.48
C SER A 377 28.30 -7.59 -2.90
N SER A 378 29.02 -7.15 -3.95
CA SER A 378 28.65 -7.47 -5.33
C SER A 378 29.04 -8.91 -5.74
N LYS A 379 30.04 -9.51 -5.08
CA LYS A 379 30.51 -10.87 -5.43
C LYS A 379 29.60 -11.99 -4.91
N LYS A 380 28.92 -11.79 -3.77
CA LYS A 380 27.98 -12.79 -3.22
C LYS A 380 26.63 -12.86 -3.95
N LYS A 381 26.26 -11.83 -4.71
CA LYS A 381 25.00 -11.83 -5.47
C LYS A 381 25.10 -12.64 -6.78
N GLY A 382 26.30 -12.70 -7.38
CA GLY A 382 26.54 -13.54 -8.57
C GLY A 382 26.58 -15.04 -8.27
N GLU A 383 27.05 -15.45 -7.08
CA GLU A 383 27.06 -16.88 -6.69
C GLU A 383 25.67 -17.42 -6.32
N GLN A 384 24.76 -16.58 -5.82
CA GLN A 384 23.38 -17.02 -5.52
C GLN A 384 22.49 -17.15 -6.75
N GLU A 385 22.72 -16.35 -7.81
CA GLU A 385 21.95 -16.47 -9.05
C GLU A 385 22.36 -17.72 -9.85
N ALA A 386 23.64 -18.12 -9.79
CA ALA A 386 24.12 -19.36 -10.43
C ALA A 386 23.57 -20.65 -9.78
N VAL A 387 23.40 -20.68 -8.46
CA VAL A 387 22.85 -21.85 -7.73
C VAL A 387 21.35 -22.01 -7.97
N ILE A 388 20.62 -20.92 -8.23
CA ILE A 388 19.18 -20.98 -8.54
C ILE A 388 18.93 -21.46 -9.98
N GLU A 389 19.82 -21.11 -10.91
CA GLU A 389 19.71 -21.56 -12.31
C GLU A 389 20.07 -23.05 -12.46
N GLU A 390 21.04 -23.55 -11.67
CA GLU A 390 21.40 -24.98 -11.66
C GLU A 390 20.31 -25.88 -11.04
N ALA A 391 19.61 -25.39 -10.01
CA ALA A 391 18.48 -26.09 -9.40
C ALA A 391 17.24 -26.15 -10.31
N ALA A 392 16.99 -25.11 -11.10
CA ALA A 392 15.87 -25.07 -12.05
C ALA A 392 16.10 -26.01 -13.26
N SER A 393 17.36 -26.22 -13.65
CA SER A 393 17.71 -27.16 -14.73
C SER A 393 17.65 -28.64 -14.30
N THR A 394 17.82 -28.95 -13.01
CA THR A 394 17.72 -30.34 -12.52
C THR A 394 16.28 -30.80 -12.34
N GLU A 395 15.36 -29.88 -12.02
CA GLU A 395 13.93 -30.19 -11.84
C GLU A 395 13.21 -30.44 -13.18
N THR A 396 13.71 -29.87 -14.28
CA THR A 396 13.16 -30.09 -15.64
C THR A 396 13.58 -31.41 -16.27
N MET A 397 14.67 -32.05 -15.81
CA MET A 397 15.05 -33.40 -16.27
C MET A 397 14.30 -34.53 -15.53
N ALA A 398 13.77 -34.27 -14.34
CA ALA A 398 13.01 -35.26 -13.58
C ALA A 398 11.56 -35.44 -14.04
N PHE A 399 11.06 -34.55 -14.93
CA PHE A 399 9.69 -34.58 -15.44
C PHE A 399 9.53 -35.20 -16.84
N ASN A 400 10.60 -35.74 -17.43
CA ASN A 400 10.61 -36.38 -18.75
C ASN A 400 11.09 -37.85 -18.70
N VAL A 401 10.69 -38.59 -17.66
CA VAL A 401 10.79 -40.06 -17.61
C VAL A 401 9.41 -40.67 -17.42
#